data_AF-A0A7V9RIG9-F1
#
_entry.id   AF-A0A7V9RIG9-F1
#
_cell.length_a   1.000
_cell.length_b   1.000
_cell.length_c   1.000
_cell.angle_alpha   90.00
_cell.angle_beta   90.00
_cell.angle_gamma   90.00
#
_symmetry.space_group_name_H-M   'P 1'
#
loop_
_entity.id
_entity.type
_entity.pdbx_description
1 polymer ?
#
loop_
_entity_poly.entity_id
_entity_poly.type
_entity_poly.pdbx_seq_one_letter_code
_entity_poly.pdbx_strand_id
1 'polypeptide(L)'
;MALSRMIPTRRSHPLRADRPTVALAALATVTAGVVIGGELVRMARRRRHSEQVTAPEGLIDTAGKATRDTVAVAVEGYEEAPRHETILFNTLTGFVGAFALVRLSTWGQRGGWWPTNPVTVRGRHIHHFVPGILIAFGAGGTGLATSNERLEEALSFVFGAGVGLTFDEAALLLDLRDVYWTREGVVSLQVSFGLSAVLGATLLALRILRRGEKTSVEQGIIPGMEADTHAQAGAGSLR
;
A
#
# COMPACT_ATOMS: atom_id res chain seq x y z
N MET A 1 45.73 -37.15 16.42
CA MET A 1 45.95 -36.93 14.98
C MET A 1 44.59 -36.63 14.36
N ALA A 2 44.48 -35.49 13.68
CA ALA A 2 43.27 -34.67 13.58
C ALA A 2 42.20 -35.15 12.58
N LEU A 3 40.92 -35.13 13.01
CA LEU A 3 39.73 -35.15 12.16
C LEU A 3 39.39 -33.71 11.74
N SER A 4 39.92 -33.24 10.62
CA SER A 4 39.50 -31.98 10.02
C SER A 4 38.30 -32.22 9.10
N ARG A 5 37.09 -32.02 9.64
CA ARG A 5 35.87 -31.91 8.83
C ARG A 5 35.94 -30.60 8.06
N MET A 6 36.17 -30.69 6.74
CA MET A 6 35.97 -29.59 5.81
C MET A 6 34.50 -29.14 5.87
N ILE A 7 34.23 -28.05 6.56
CA ILE A 7 33.00 -27.28 6.39
C ILE A 7 33.16 -26.55 5.05
N PRO A 8 32.33 -26.83 4.03
CA PRO A 8 32.42 -26.09 2.78
C PRO A 8 32.04 -24.63 3.05
N THR A 9 33.01 -23.73 2.91
CA THR A 9 32.77 -22.29 2.93
C THR A 9 31.91 -21.93 1.72
N ARG A 10 30.61 -21.66 1.95
CA ARG A 10 29.68 -21.21 0.91
C ARG A 10 30.15 -19.84 0.41
N ARG A 11 30.77 -19.81 -0.77
CA ARG A 11 31.17 -18.56 -1.44
C ARG A 11 29.92 -17.78 -1.80
N SER A 12 29.69 -16.65 -1.13
CA SER A 12 28.64 -15.69 -1.50
C SER A 12 29.08 -14.95 -2.76
N HIS A 13 28.54 -15.32 -3.92
CA HIS A 13 28.61 -14.46 -5.10
C HIS A 13 27.84 -13.15 -4.81
N PRO A 14 28.18 -12.01 -5.41
CA PRO A 14 27.36 -10.80 -5.32
C PRO A 14 26.19 -10.87 -6.31
N LEU A 15 24.95 -10.75 -5.82
CA LEU A 15 23.75 -10.72 -6.67
C LEU A 15 23.69 -9.35 -7.32
N ARG A 16 24.00 -9.28 -8.61
CA ARG A 16 23.54 -8.17 -9.43
C ARG A 16 22.04 -8.31 -9.60
N ALA A 17 21.31 -7.21 -9.42
CA ALA A 17 19.91 -7.16 -9.79
C ALA A 17 19.78 -7.44 -11.29
N ASP A 18 18.94 -8.40 -11.66
CA ASP A 18 18.70 -8.71 -13.05
C ASP A 18 18.04 -7.51 -13.74
N ARG A 19 18.42 -7.26 -15.00
CA ARG A 19 17.87 -6.19 -15.86
C ARG A 19 16.34 -6.03 -15.77
N PRO A 20 15.51 -7.10 -15.79
CA PRO A 20 14.05 -6.96 -15.64
C PRO A 20 13.61 -6.41 -14.28
N THR A 21 14.27 -6.77 -13.17
CA THR A 21 13.94 -6.25 -11.84
C THR A 21 14.23 -4.76 -11.73
N VAL A 22 15.37 -4.34 -12.28
CA VAL A 22 15.73 -2.91 -12.36
C VAL A 22 14.74 -2.16 -13.25
N ALA A 23 14.34 -2.75 -14.38
CA ALA A 23 13.36 -2.16 -15.28
C ALA A 23 11.98 -1.99 -14.61
N LEU A 24 11.51 -3.00 -13.86
CA LEU A 24 10.24 -2.92 -13.12
C LEU A 24 10.29 -1.88 -12.00
N ALA A 25 11.39 -1.83 -11.24
CA ALA A 25 11.57 -0.83 -10.20
C ALA A 25 11.63 0.60 -10.79
N ALA A 26 12.34 0.78 -11.90
CA ALA A 26 12.38 2.05 -12.62
C ALA A 26 11.01 2.44 -13.15
N LEU A 27 10.28 1.50 -13.77
CA LEU A 27 8.93 1.73 -14.27
C LEU A 27 7.99 2.15 -13.14
N ALA A 28 7.97 1.42 -12.02
CA ALA A 28 7.14 1.76 -10.87
C ALA A 28 7.46 3.16 -10.32
N THR A 29 8.75 3.49 -10.21
CA THR A 29 9.21 4.81 -9.75
C THR A 29 8.78 5.93 -10.70
N VAL A 30 8.93 5.71 -12.01
CA VAL A 30 8.51 6.65 -13.05
C VAL A 30 7.00 6.84 -13.02
N THR A 31 6.21 5.76 -12.95
CA THR A 31 4.75 5.83 -12.88
C THR A 31 4.30 6.60 -11.64
N ALA A 32 4.86 6.31 -10.46
CA ALA A 32 4.56 7.04 -9.23
C ALA A 32 4.94 8.54 -9.35
N GLY A 33 6.11 8.84 -9.90
CA GLY A 33 6.58 10.21 -10.11
C GLY A 33 5.69 11.01 -11.08
N VAL A 34 5.22 10.38 -12.16
CA VAL A 34 4.31 11.00 -13.13
C VAL A 34 2.95 11.31 -12.50
N VAL A 35 2.40 10.39 -11.70
CA VAL A 35 1.11 10.62 -11.01
C VAL A 35 1.22 11.78 -10.02
N ILE A 36 2.24 11.76 -9.15
CA ILE A 36 2.46 12.81 -8.15
C ILE A 36 2.73 14.16 -8.83
N GLY A 37 3.63 14.19 -9.81
CA GLY A 37 3.95 15.40 -10.56
C GLY A 37 2.74 15.96 -11.33
N GLY A 38 1.95 15.08 -11.93
CA GLY A 38 0.71 15.45 -12.62
C GLY A 38 -0.29 16.15 -11.70
N GLU A 39 -0.48 15.63 -10.48
CA GLU A 39 -1.36 16.23 -9.48
C GLU A 39 -0.85 17.59 -8.98
N LEU A 40 0.45 17.73 -8.72
CA LEU A 40 1.05 19.01 -8.33
C LEU A 40 0.87 20.07 -9.43
N VAL A 41 1.08 19.70 -10.69
CA VAL A 41 0.87 20.59 -11.84
C VAL A 41 -0.61 20.92 -12.01
N ARG A 42 -1.52 19.97 -11.78
CA ARG A 42 -2.97 20.19 -11.81
C ARG A 42 -3.39 21.22 -10.74
N MET A 43 -2.89 21.09 -9.51
CA MET A 43 -3.16 22.04 -8.42
C MET A 43 -2.57 23.43 -8.70
N ALA A 44 -1.32 23.49 -9.18
CA ALA A 44 -0.70 24.76 -9.55
C ALA A 44 -1.47 25.47 -10.68
N ARG A 45 -1.94 24.75 -11.70
CA ARG A 45 -2.78 25.30 -12.76
C ARG A 45 -4.13 25.78 -12.23
N ARG A 46 -4.77 25.01 -11.35
CA ARG A 46 -6.06 25.37 -10.73
C ARG A 46 -5.96 26.68 -9.95
N ARG A 47 -4.89 26.86 -9.15
CA ARG A 47 -4.63 28.11 -8.41
C ARG A 47 -4.39 29.32 -9.31
N ARG A 48 -3.70 29.15 -10.44
CA ARG A 48 -3.45 30.25 -11.38
C ARG A 48 -4.71 30.73 -12.09
N HIS A 49 -5.66 29.82 -12.34
CA HIS A 49 -6.94 30.15 -12.95
C HIS A 49 -7.99 30.67 -11.95
N SER A 50 -7.82 30.46 -10.65
CA SER A 50 -8.71 31.04 -9.64
C SER A 50 -8.34 32.51 -9.40
N GLU A 51 -9.17 33.44 -9.84
CA GLU A 51 -9.05 34.89 -9.60
C GLU A 51 -9.10 35.27 -8.09
N GLN A 52 -9.36 34.30 -7.22
CA GLN A 52 -9.53 34.46 -5.77
C GLN A 52 -8.21 34.49 -4.97
N VAL A 53 -7.04 34.18 -5.56
CA VAL A 53 -5.77 34.06 -4.82
C VAL A 53 -4.63 34.78 -5.53
N THR A 54 -3.87 35.60 -4.79
CA THR A 54 -2.69 36.30 -5.30
C THR A 54 -1.66 35.33 -5.87
N ALA A 55 -1.23 35.57 -7.11
CA ALA A 55 -0.28 34.69 -7.79
C ALA A 55 1.06 34.65 -7.01
N PRO A 56 1.60 33.46 -6.70
CA PRO A 56 2.89 33.33 -6.01
C PRO A 56 4.02 33.93 -6.87
N GLU A 57 4.91 34.71 -6.25
CA GLU A 57 5.98 35.44 -6.95
C GLU A 57 7.15 34.54 -7.41
N GLY A 58 7.23 33.28 -6.95
CA GLY A 58 8.33 32.36 -7.26
C GLY A 58 7.97 30.88 -7.44
N LEU A 59 8.86 30.12 -8.08
CA LEU A 59 8.68 28.69 -8.38
C LEU A 59 8.59 27.83 -7.11
N ILE A 60 9.45 28.10 -6.11
CA ILE A 60 9.47 27.38 -4.83
C ILE A 60 8.16 27.60 -4.05
N ASP A 61 7.66 28.85 -4.02
CA ASP A 61 6.40 29.18 -3.35
C ASP A 61 5.20 28.54 -4.07
N THR A 62 5.23 28.50 -5.40
CA THR A 62 4.23 27.78 -6.21
C THR A 62 4.21 26.28 -5.88
N ALA A 63 5.39 25.65 -5.84
CA ALA A 63 5.53 24.22 -5.53
C ALA A 63 5.10 23.90 -4.09
N GLY A 64 5.47 24.76 -3.12
CA GLY A 64 5.06 24.61 -1.72
C GLY A 64 3.55 24.71 -1.53
N LYS A 65 2.91 25.70 -2.17
CA LYS A 65 1.44 25.86 -2.13
C LYS A 65 0.70 24.72 -2.82
N ALA A 66 1.17 24.28 -3.99
CA ALA A 66 0.59 23.14 -4.70
C ALA A 66 0.70 21.85 -3.88
N THR A 67 1.82 21.65 -3.18
CA THR A 67 1.98 20.51 -2.27
C THR A 67 0.97 20.54 -1.13
N ARG A 68 0.78 21.70 -0.48
CA ARG A 68 -0.22 21.86 0.59
C ARG A 68 -1.64 21.59 0.09
N ASP A 69 -1.98 22.05 -1.12
CA ASP A 69 -3.28 21.75 -1.73
C ASP A 69 -3.47 20.27 -1.99
N THR A 70 -2.45 19.61 -2.56
CA THR A 70 -2.50 18.18 -2.80
C THR A 70 -2.69 17.41 -1.49
N VAL A 71 -2.01 17.82 -0.41
CA VAL A 71 -2.20 17.24 0.93
C VAL A 71 -3.61 17.51 1.45
N ALA A 72 -4.11 18.74 1.35
CA ALA A 72 -5.45 19.08 1.82
C ALA A 72 -6.54 18.28 1.07
N VAL A 73 -6.42 18.18 -0.26
CA VAL A 73 -7.33 17.37 -1.10
C VAL A 73 -7.23 15.89 -0.75
N ALA A 74 -6.04 15.39 -0.42
CA ALA A 74 -5.85 14.00 -0.01
C ALA A 74 -6.45 13.71 1.38
N VAL A 75 -6.29 14.62 2.34
CA VAL A 75 -6.88 14.52 3.69
C VAL A 75 -8.40 14.57 3.60
N GLU A 76 -8.95 15.58 2.93
CA GLU A 76 -10.40 15.71 2.71
C GLU A 76 -10.95 14.46 2.00
N GLY A 77 -10.27 14.01 0.95
CA GLY A 77 -10.67 12.82 0.20
C GLY A 77 -10.60 11.53 1.02
N TYR A 78 -9.77 11.47 2.05
CA TYR A 78 -9.69 10.34 2.98
C TYR A 78 -10.82 10.40 4.02
N GLU A 79 -11.12 11.59 4.56
CA GLU A 79 -12.19 11.78 5.54
C GLU A 79 -13.59 11.57 4.93
N GLU A 80 -13.77 11.96 3.67
CA GLU A 80 -15.02 11.78 2.91
C GLU A 80 -15.11 10.40 2.20
N ALA A 81 -14.03 9.61 2.22
CA ALA A 81 -14.03 8.30 1.59
C ALA A 81 -15.00 7.38 2.33
N PRO A 82 -15.88 6.65 1.63
CA PRO A 82 -16.73 5.72 2.33
C PRO A 82 -15.89 4.58 2.90
N ARG A 83 -16.26 4.13 4.11
CA ARG A 83 -15.50 3.21 4.96
C ARG A 83 -14.75 2.08 4.26
N HIS A 84 -15.37 1.37 3.32
CA HIS A 84 -14.67 0.25 2.65
C HIS A 84 -13.50 0.68 1.76
N GLU A 85 -13.55 1.89 1.17
CA GLU A 85 -12.41 2.45 0.45
C GLU A 85 -11.27 2.78 1.43
N THR A 86 -11.61 3.38 2.56
CA THR A 86 -10.66 3.68 3.65
C THR A 86 -9.96 2.41 4.13
N ILE A 87 -10.72 1.34 4.37
CA ILE A 87 -10.18 0.03 4.78
C ILE A 87 -9.22 -0.55 3.74
N LEU A 88 -9.61 -0.56 2.46
CA LEU A 88 -8.77 -1.09 1.38
C LEU A 88 -7.51 -0.24 1.18
N PHE A 89 -7.64 1.09 1.26
CA PHE A 89 -6.53 2.03 1.14
C PHE A 89 -5.55 1.87 2.31
N ASN A 90 -6.05 1.80 3.55
CA ASN A 90 -5.26 1.57 4.75
C ASN A 90 -4.52 0.23 4.69
N THR A 91 -5.21 -0.84 4.26
CA THR A 91 -4.61 -2.17 4.07
C THR A 91 -3.47 -2.12 3.05
N LEU A 92 -3.70 -1.51 1.89
CA LEU A 92 -2.66 -1.37 0.86
C LEU A 92 -1.48 -0.54 1.37
N THR A 93 -1.76 0.58 2.04
CA THR A 93 -0.74 1.49 2.58
C THR A 93 0.12 0.79 3.63
N GLY A 94 -0.51 0.04 4.54
CA GLY A 94 0.18 -0.76 5.54
C GLY A 94 1.07 -1.82 4.89
N PHE A 95 0.54 -2.56 3.91
CA PHE A 95 1.27 -3.58 3.17
C PHE A 95 2.52 -3.02 2.47
N VAL A 96 2.33 -2.00 1.63
CA VAL A 96 3.42 -1.39 0.87
C VAL A 96 4.44 -0.75 1.81
N GLY A 97 3.96 -0.05 2.84
CA GLY A 97 4.82 0.63 3.82
C GLY A 97 5.71 -0.35 4.58
N ALA A 98 5.14 -1.41 5.13
CA ALA A 98 5.89 -2.42 5.88
C ALA A 98 6.88 -3.18 4.98
N PHE A 99 6.45 -3.59 3.78
CA PHE A 99 7.32 -4.26 2.81
C PHE A 99 8.50 -3.38 2.40
N ALA A 100 8.23 -2.11 2.05
CA ALA A 100 9.28 -1.16 1.68
C ALA A 100 10.24 -0.90 2.83
N LEU A 101 9.73 -0.79 4.06
CA LEU A 101 10.55 -0.56 5.25
C LEU A 101 11.53 -1.70 5.50
N VAL A 102 11.08 -2.96 5.44
CA VAL A 102 11.97 -4.12 5.65
C VAL A 102 12.99 -4.27 4.52
N ARG A 103 12.60 -3.97 3.28
CA ARG A 103 13.52 -3.94 2.14
C ARG A 103 14.58 -2.86 2.30
N LEU A 104 14.16 -1.65 2.68
CA LEU A 104 15.05 -0.52 2.91
C LEU A 104 16.00 -0.81 4.06
N SER A 105 15.51 -1.41 5.15
CA SER A 105 16.34 -1.78 6.29
C SER A 105 17.36 -2.84 5.92
N THR A 106 16.95 -3.87 5.16
CA THR A 106 17.86 -4.93 4.71
C THR A 106 18.94 -4.39 3.77
N TRP A 107 18.54 -3.52 2.83
CA TRP A 107 19.49 -2.87 1.93
C TRP A 107 20.46 -1.96 2.70
N GLY A 108 19.96 -1.20 3.67
CA GLY A 108 20.79 -0.30 4.47
C GLY A 108 21.71 -1.00 5.46
N GLN A 109 21.29 -2.13 6.02
CA GLN A 109 22.15 -2.98 6.85
C GLN A 109 23.29 -3.57 6.01
N ARG A 110 23.03 -4.00 4.77
CA ARG A 110 24.08 -4.45 3.84
C ARG A 110 25.01 -3.32 3.42
N GLY A 111 24.49 -2.09 3.31
CA GLY A 111 25.26 -0.88 3.00
C GLY A 111 25.95 -0.25 4.21
N GLY A 112 25.75 -0.76 5.43
CA GLY A 112 26.36 -0.26 6.66
C GLY A 112 25.81 1.08 7.18
N TRP A 113 24.71 1.60 6.64
CA TRP A 113 24.15 2.91 7.03
C TRP A 113 22.85 2.82 7.82
N TRP A 114 22.23 1.63 7.92
CA TRP A 114 21.01 1.47 8.69
C TRP A 114 21.30 1.39 10.20
N PRO A 115 20.54 2.10 11.05
CA PRO A 115 20.88 2.29 12.46
C PRO A 115 20.63 1.07 13.36
N THR A 116 19.83 0.09 12.92
CA THR A 116 19.47 -1.08 13.74
C THR A 116 20.11 -2.37 13.24
N ASN A 117 20.45 -3.24 14.18
CA ASN A 117 20.92 -4.59 13.87
C ASN A 117 19.74 -5.55 13.59
N PRO A 118 19.99 -6.66 12.89
CA PRO A 118 19.01 -7.74 12.73
C PRO A 118 18.49 -8.24 14.09
N VAL A 119 17.20 -8.54 14.16
CA VAL A 119 16.58 -9.11 15.37
C VAL A 119 17.04 -10.57 15.52
N THR A 120 17.70 -10.87 16.65
CA THR A 120 18.10 -12.23 17.03
C THR A 120 17.55 -12.58 18.40
N VAL A 121 17.00 -13.78 18.52
CA VAL A 121 16.51 -14.32 19.80
C VAL A 121 17.23 -15.62 20.09
N ARG A 122 17.95 -15.67 21.21
CA ARG A 122 18.75 -16.84 21.64
C ARG A 122 19.71 -17.37 20.55
N GLY A 123 20.33 -16.45 19.79
CA GLY A 123 21.27 -16.79 18.71
C GLY A 123 20.63 -17.27 17.41
N ARG A 124 19.29 -17.24 17.28
CA ARG A 124 18.57 -17.50 16.02
C ARG A 124 17.97 -16.22 15.48
N HIS A 125 18.14 -15.99 14.17
CA HIS A 125 17.45 -14.92 13.47
C HIS A 125 15.97 -15.24 13.39
N ILE A 126 15.13 -14.30 13.85
CA ILE A 126 13.69 -14.39 13.62
C ILE A 126 13.41 -13.72 12.28
N HIS A 127 12.84 -14.52 11.39
CA HIS A 127 12.34 -14.07 10.10
C HIS A 127 11.14 -13.15 10.29
N HIS A 128 11.10 -12.03 9.56
CA HIS A 128 10.07 -10.99 9.74
C HIS A 128 8.66 -11.49 9.41
N PHE A 129 8.56 -12.61 8.69
CA PHE A 129 7.26 -13.21 8.39
C PHE A 129 6.56 -13.78 9.62
N VAL A 130 7.28 -14.29 10.62
CA VAL A 130 6.67 -14.84 11.84
C VAL A 130 5.92 -13.76 12.64
N PRO A 131 6.54 -12.63 13.03
CA PRO A 131 5.80 -11.54 13.66
C PRO A 131 4.77 -10.93 12.69
N GLY A 132 5.04 -10.90 11.38
CA GLY A 132 4.07 -10.45 10.38
C GLY A 132 2.76 -11.25 10.42
N ILE A 133 2.84 -12.58 10.45
CA ILE A 133 1.70 -13.48 10.57
C ILE A 133 0.92 -13.22 11.86
N LEU A 134 1.62 -13.09 13.00
CA LEU A 134 0.99 -12.83 14.29
C LEU A 134 0.26 -11.48 14.30
N ILE A 135 0.86 -10.44 13.71
CA ILE A 135 0.25 -9.12 13.57
C ILE A 135 -0.99 -9.21 12.68
N ALA A 136 -0.90 -9.89 11.53
CA ALA A 136 -2.02 -10.02 10.60
C ALA A 136 -3.20 -10.79 11.24
N PHE A 137 -2.94 -11.95 11.86
CA PHE A 137 -3.99 -12.71 12.54
C PHE A 137 -4.57 -11.96 13.74
N GLY A 138 -3.72 -11.30 14.54
CA GLY A 138 -4.18 -10.48 15.67
C GLY A 138 -5.06 -9.32 15.23
N ALA A 139 -4.64 -8.57 14.21
CA ALA A 139 -5.38 -7.44 13.69
C ALA A 139 -6.68 -7.88 13.00
N GLY A 140 -6.63 -8.90 12.15
CA GLY A 140 -7.81 -9.44 11.46
C GLY A 140 -8.82 -10.05 12.44
N GLY A 141 -8.36 -10.86 13.39
CA GLY A 141 -9.21 -11.46 14.43
C GLY A 141 -9.86 -10.41 15.32
N THR A 142 -9.11 -9.39 15.75
CA THR A 142 -9.65 -8.27 16.53
C THR A 142 -10.65 -7.46 15.68
N GLY A 143 -10.35 -7.25 14.40
CA GLY A 143 -11.22 -6.57 13.45
C GLY A 143 -12.56 -7.29 13.25
N LEU A 144 -12.57 -8.62 13.25
CA LEU A 144 -13.80 -9.41 13.17
C LEU A 144 -14.60 -9.43 14.47
N ALA A 145 -13.95 -9.22 15.62
CA ALA A 145 -14.57 -9.28 16.94
C ALA A 145 -15.10 -7.93 17.43
N THR A 146 -14.67 -6.82 16.83
CA THR A 146 -15.09 -5.47 17.21
C THR A 146 -16.33 -5.03 16.42
N SER A 147 -16.99 -3.99 16.90
CA SER A 147 -18.03 -3.25 16.17
C SER A 147 -17.71 -1.75 16.07
N ASN A 148 -16.49 -1.38 16.44
CA ASN A 148 -16.01 0.01 16.39
C ASN A 148 -15.33 0.27 15.05
N GLU A 149 -15.99 1.05 14.20
CA GLU A 149 -15.54 1.34 12.84
C GLU A 149 -14.16 2.01 12.78
N ARG A 150 -13.87 2.94 13.71
CA ARG A 150 -12.55 3.61 13.78
C ARG A 150 -11.45 2.63 14.13
N LEU A 151 -11.75 1.66 15.00
CA LEU A 151 -10.80 0.61 15.35
C LEU A 151 -10.58 -0.33 14.16
N GLU A 152 -11.63 -0.69 13.42
CA GLU A 152 -11.51 -1.52 12.20
C GLU A 152 -10.68 -0.84 11.12
N GLU A 153 -10.85 0.47 10.92
CA GLU A 153 -10.02 1.26 9.99
C GLU A 153 -8.55 1.27 10.41
N ALA A 154 -8.25 1.48 11.69
CA ALA A 154 -6.88 1.43 12.20
C ALA A 154 -6.29 0.01 12.08
N LEU A 155 -7.07 -1.03 12.41
CA LEU A 155 -6.65 -2.41 12.30
C LEU A 155 -6.43 -2.86 10.85
N SER A 156 -7.13 -2.27 9.87
CA SER A 156 -6.90 -2.58 8.46
C SER A 156 -5.48 -2.19 8.00
N PHE A 157 -4.96 -1.07 8.50
CA PHE A 157 -3.56 -0.68 8.27
C PHE A 157 -2.58 -1.67 8.92
N VAL A 158 -2.82 -2.02 10.18
CA VAL A 158 -1.98 -2.97 10.93
C VAL A 158 -2.01 -4.36 10.30
N PHE A 159 -3.19 -4.80 9.84
CA PHE A 159 -3.38 -6.02 9.08
C PHE A 159 -2.55 -6.00 7.80
N GLY A 160 -2.68 -4.93 7.00
CA GLY A 160 -1.87 -4.71 5.81
C GLY A 160 -0.37 -4.79 6.11
N ALA A 161 0.09 -4.12 7.16
CA ALA A 161 1.49 -4.16 7.59
C ALA A 161 1.95 -5.58 7.96
N GLY A 162 1.15 -6.33 8.71
CA GLY A 162 1.43 -7.73 9.04
C GLY A 162 1.55 -8.62 7.79
N VAL A 163 0.66 -8.42 6.82
CA VAL A 163 0.75 -9.09 5.51
C VAL A 163 2.02 -8.67 4.77
N GLY A 164 2.37 -7.38 4.75
CA GLY A 164 3.58 -6.87 4.11
C GLY A 164 4.87 -7.49 4.68
N LEU A 165 4.97 -7.57 6.01
CA LEU A 165 6.07 -8.25 6.70
C LEU A 165 6.13 -9.74 6.37
N THR A 166 4.97 -10.38 6.23
CA THR A 166 4.87 -11.80 5.85
C THR A 166 5.40 -12.05 4.44
N PHE A 167 5.05 -11.19 3.50
CA PHE A 167 5.40 -11.35 2.10
C PHE A 167 6.85 -10.98 1.76
N ASP A 168 7.52 -10.20 2.62
CA ASP A 168 8.95 -9.88 2.44
C ASP A 168 9.83 -11.14 2.35
N GLU A 169 9.43 -12.20 3.07
CA GLU A 169 10.13 -13.47 3.13
C GLU A 169 9.27 -14.64 2.63
N ALA A 170 8.31 -14.38 1.72
CA ALA A 170 7.40 -15.40 1.17
C ALA A 170 8.12 -16.63 0.59
N ALA A 171 9.35 -16.47 0.11
CA ALA A 171 10.18 -17.57 -0.40
C ALA A 171 10.61 -18.57 0.69
N LEU A 172 10.76 -18.13 1.95
CA LEU A 172 11.06 -19.02 3.07
C LEU A 172 9.81 -19.74 3.57
N LEU A 173 8.64 -19.09 3.49
CA LEU A 173 7.34 -19.68 3.81
C LEU A 173 6.98 -20.86 2.91
N LEU A 174 7.50 -20.87 1.67
CA LEU A 174 7.23 -21.91 0.68
C LEU A 174 8.31 -23.03 0.62
N ASP A 175 9.19 -23.12 1.63
CA ASP A 175 10.31 -24.08 1.76
C ASP A 175 11.07 -24.32 0.44
N LEU A 176 11.54 -23.24 -0.17
CA LEU A 176 12.34 -23.38 -1.37
C LEU A 176 13.83 -23.41 -1.03
N ARG A 177 14.29 -24.62 -0.73
CA ARG A 177 15.69 -24.93 -0.48
C ARG A 177 16.55 -24.49 -1.68
N ASP A 178 17.40 -23.48 -1.43
CA ASP A 178 18.54 -23.01 -2.26
C ASP A 178 18.37 -21.74 -3.12
N VAL A 179 17.37 -20.88 -2.88
CA VAL A 179 16.85 -20.02 -3.95
C VAL A 179 16.77 -18.49 -3.75
N TYR A 180 17.48 -17.94 -2.78
CA TYR A 180 17.66 -16.48 -2.80
C TYR A 180 18.54 -16.01 -3.99
N TRP A 181 19.23 -16.94 -4.64
CA TRP A 181 20.08 -16.77 -5.83
C TRP A 181 19.51 -17.49 -7.07
N THR A 182 18.29 -18.02 -6.94
CA THR A 182 17.49 -18.57 -8.03
C THR A 182 16.11 -17.87 -8.00
N ARG A 183 15.11 -18.34 -8.74
CA ARG A 183 13.88 -17.59 -9.09
C ARG A 183 13.04 -17.00 -7.93
N GLU A 184 13.13 -17.42 -6.68
CA GLU A 184 12.07 -17.16 -5.69
C GLU A 184 12.19 -15.89 -4.85
N GLY A 185 13.39 -15.32 -4.67
CA GLY A 185 13.52 -13.94 -4.17
C GLY A 185 12.87 -12.93 -5.13
N VAL A 186 12.91 -13.21 -6.44
CA VAL A 186 12.20 -12.47 -7.49
C VAL A 186 10.69 -12.72 -7.40
N VAL A 187 10.25 -13.94 -7.08
CA VAL A 187 8.83 -14.26 -6.89
C VAL A 187 8.21 -13.48 -5.74
N SER A 188 8.87 -13.34 -4.59
CA SER A 188 8.34 -12.51 -3.47
C SER A 188 8.10 -11.06 -3.91
N LEU A 189 9.03 -10.46 -4.66
CA LEU A 189 8.86 -9.12 -5.24
C LEU A 189 7.74 -9.08 -6.27
N GLN A 190 7.71 -10.03 -7.21
CA GLN A 190 6.68 -10.10 -8.25
C GLN A 190 5.28 -10.30 -7.68
N VAL A 191 5.14 -11.15 -6.66
CA VAL A 191 3.87 -11.38 -5.95
C VAL A 191 3.48 -10.15 -5.15
N SER A 192 4.42 -9.50 -4.46
CA SER A 192 4.12 -8.28 -3.68
C SER A 192 3.75 -7.10 -4.57
N PHE A 193 4.46 -6.89 -5.68
CA PHE A 193 4.11 -5.90 -6.69
C PHE A 193 2.82 -6.26 -7.42
N GLY A 194 2.61 -7.54 -7.74
CA GLY A 194 1.37 -8.03 -8.34
C GLY A 194 0.17 -7.81 -7.44
N LEU A 195 0.29 -8.14 -6.15
CA LEU A 195 -0.73 -7.91 -5.14
C LEU A 195 -1.00 -6.41 -4.95
N SER A 196 0.05 -5.59 -4.86
CA SER A 196 -0.08 -4.13 -4.78
C SER A 196 -0.77 -3.55 -6.02
N ALA A 197 -0.43 -4.05 -7.21
CA ALA A 197 -1.04 -3.63 -8.46
C ALA A 197 -2.51 -4.04 -8.54
N VAL A 198 -2.86 -5.27 -8.12
CA VAL A 198 -4.25 -5.75 -8.07
C VAL A 198 -5.08 -4.95 -7.07
N LEU A 199 -4.55 -4.71 -5.86
CA LEU A 199 -5.23 -3.91 -4.84
C LEU A 199 -5.38 -2.45 -5.29
N GLY A 200 -4.33 -1.86 -5.87
CA GLY A 200 -4.38 -0.52 -6.44
C GLY A 200 -5.38 -0.40 -7.60
N ALA A 201 -5.42 -1.39 -8.50
CA ALA A 201 -6.39 -1.47 -9.59
C ALA A 201 -7.82 -1.64 -9.06
N THR A 202 -8.00 -2.40 -7.98
CA THR A 202 -9.30 -2.58 -7.32
C THR A 202 -9.77 -1.28 -6.67
N LEU A 203 -8.90 -0.58 -5.95
CA LEU A 203 -9.20 0.75 -5.41
C LEU A 203 -9.59 1.75 -6.51
N LEU A 204 -8.85 1.76 -7.61
CA LEU A 204 -9.17 2.61 -8.75
C LEU A 204 -10.51 2.24 -9.40
N ALA A 205 -10.77 0.94 -9.58
CA ALA A 205 -12.02 0.44 -10.13
C ALA A 205 -13.21 0.83 -9.24
N LEU A 206 -13.09 0.67 -7.92
CA LEU A 206 -14.11 1.10 -6.95
C LEU A 206 -14.38 2.60 -7.03
N ARG A 207 -13.32 3.41 -7.12
CA ARG A 207 -13.44 4.87 -7.29
C ARG A 207 -14.15 5.24 -8.59
N ILE A 208 -13.84 4.55 -9.69
CA ILE A 208 -14.50 4.75 -11.00
C ILE A 208 -15.98 4.37 -10.90
N LEU A 209 -16.29 3.19 -10.35
CA LEU A 209 -17.66 2.69 -10.22
C LEU A 209 -18.52 3.63 -9.37
N ARG A 210 -18.00 4.11 -8.25
CA ARG A 210 -18.73 5.03 -7.36
C ARG A 210 -18.93 6.42 -7.93
N ARG A 211 -17.94 6.92 -8.68
CA ARG A 211 -18.12 8.15 -9.44
C ARG A 211 -19.23 7.97 -10.49
N GLY A 212 -19.22 6.83 -11.19
CA GLY A 212 -20.26 6.46 -12.13
C GLY A 212 -21.63 6.39 -11.47
N GLU A 213 -21.74 5.75 -10.31
CA GLU A 213 -22.96 5.65 -9.52
C GLU A 213 -23.53 7.02 -9.17
N LYS A 214 -22.72 7.92 -8.59
CA LYS A 214 -23.15 9.30 -8.27
C LYS A 214 -23.70 10.01 -9.52
N THR A 215 -22.98 9.96 -10.63
CA THR A 215 -23.41 10.58 -11.89
C THR A 215 -24.66 9.93 -12.48
N SER A 216 -24.78 8.60 -12.40
CA SER A 216 -25.94 7.86 -12.92
C SER A 216 -27.19 8.09 -12.09
N VAL A 217 -27.07 8.29 -10.76
CA VAL A 217 -28.17 8.71 -9.89
C VAL A 217 -28.60 10.14 -10.22
N GLU A 218 -27.65 11.08 -10.35
CA GLU A 218 -27.94 12.48 -10.74
C GLU A 218 -28.65 12.58 -12.10
N GLN A 219 -28.36 11.65 -13.01
CA GLN A 219 -28.95 11.58 -14.35
C GLN A 219 -30.24 10.76 -14.40
N GLY A 220 -30.68 10.16 -13.29
CA GLY A 220 -31.86 9.29 -13.23
C GLY A 220 -31.73 8.00 -14.05
N ILE A 221 -30.50 7.59 -14.40
CA ILE A 221 -30.21 6.34 -15.12
C ILE A 221 -30.39 5.14 -14.20
N ILE A 222 -30.01 5.29 -12.93
CA ILE A 222 -30.22 4.29 -11.87
C ILE A 222 -30.97 4.96 -10.71
N PRO A 223 -31.84 4.23 -10.01
CA PRO A 223 -32.56 4.77 -8.86
C PRO A 223 -31.59 5.15 -7.73
N GLY A 224 -31.81 6.31 -7.11
CA GLY A 224 -31.14 6.68 -5.87
C GLY A 224 -31.71 5.90 -4.68
N MET A 225 -30.90 5.62 -3.67
CA MET A 225 -31.29 4.86 -2.48
C MET A 225 -32.51 5.42 -1.72
N GLU A 226 -32.87 6.70 -1.92
CA GLU A 226 -34.02 7.34 -1.27
C GLU A 226 -35.37 7.06 -1.97
N ALA A 227 -35.37 6.54 -3.20
CA ALA A 227 -36.58 6.39 -4.01
C ALA A 227 -37.57 5.32 -3.46
N ASP A 228 -37.12 4.40 -2.61
CA ASP A 228 -37.95 3.27 -2.14
C ASP A 228 -38.74 3.55 -0.85
N THR A 229 -38.44 4.63 -0.12
CA THR A 229 -39.18 4.94 1.12
C THR A 229 -40.56 5.54 0.83
N HIS A 230 -40.71 6.28 -0.27
CA HIS A 230 -42.01 6.86 -0.66
C HIS A 230 -42.90 5.90 -1.46
N ALA A 231 -42.33 4.87 -2.11
CA ALA A 231 -43.10 3.87 -2.84
C ALA A 231 -43.81 2.86 -1.91
N GLN A 232 -43.23 2.53 -0.75
CA GLN A 232 -43.88 1.63 0.23
C GLN A 232 -44.88 2.34 1.16
N ALA A 233 -44.71 3.64 1.43
CA ALA A 233 -45.66 4.40 2.24
C ALA A 233 -47.01 4.67 1.52
N GLY A 234 -47.03 4.71 0.18
CA GLY A 234 -48.25 4.90 -0.60
C GLY A 234 -49.12 3.65 -0.75
N ALA A 235 -48.53 2.45 -0.63
CA ALA A 235 -49.23 1.18 -0.82
C ALA A 235 -49.93 0.65 0.44
N GLY A 236 -49.63 1.21 1.62
CA GLY A 236 -50.18 0.77 2.92
C GLY A 236 -51.48 1.46 3.36
N SER A 237 -51.99 2.46 2.63
CA SER A 237 -53.18 3.26 3.06
C SER A 237 -54.49 2.91 2.36
N LEU A 238 -54.53 1.84 1.56
CA LEU A 238 -55.74 1.38 0.83
C LEU A 238 -56.27 0.02 1.30
N ARG A 239 -56.30 -0.23 2.60
CA ARG A 239 -57.10 -1.32 3.20
C ARG A 239 -57.78 -0.89 4.49
#